data_AF-A0A9E4G0G0-F1
#
_entry.id   AF-A0A9E4G0G0-F1
#
_cell.length_a   1.000
_cell.length_b   1.000
_cell.length_c   1.000
_cell.angle_alpha   90.00
_cell.angle_beta   90.00
_cell.angle_gamma   90.00
#
_symmetry.space_group_name_H-M   'P 1'
#
loop_
_entity.id
_entity.type
_entity.pdbx_description
1 polymer ?
#
loop_
_entity_poly.entity_id
_entity_poly.type
_entity_poly.pdbx_seq_one_letter_code
_entity_poly.pdbx_strand_id
1 'polypeptide(L)'
;MEIRHPHLDKVVHWARGEAAIRAVVITGSLARADGSVDDYSDLDAQIITRDIKRLTRDDSWLDSLGEVWIRFPLRQDAPYRLLWFAGGFKVDFQFVQVDDILAMRESGELSDEYLRGYQVALDKDGLYASLPPSPREFPLPALPSEAELATVTNEFWFEAIHVAQFIRRREFWVAKFRDWTMKEDLLRLIEWHARATGKAEVNTWLLGKRITQWADADTAAAITKIWPRWDAAEMWRALLIQLELCRRLSRELHTALGFDYAEAKHLQIEQYIRQLYAEDAETR
;
A
#
# COMPACT_ATOMS: atom_id res chain seq x y z
N MET A 1 -16.74 -18.45 -5.28
CA MET A 1 -17.28 -17.49 -4.31
C MET A 1 -18.07 -16.48 -5.11
N GLU A 2 -19.31 -16.15 -4.72
CA GLU A 2 -20.11 -15.16 -5.44
C GLU A 2 -19.68 -13.76 -4.98
N ILE A 3 -19.25 -12.90 -5.91
CA ILE A 3 -18.84 -11.53 -5.60
C ILE A 3 -20.08 -10.72 -5.27
N ARG A 4 -20.08 -10.06 -4.11
CA ARG A 4 -21.19 -9.21 -3.68
C ARG A 4 -20.74 -7.75 -3.68
N HIS A 5 -21.20 -6.99 -4.66
CA HIS A 5 -21.06 -5.54 -4.70
C HIS A 5 -22.27 -4.90 -5.41
N PRO A 6 -22.86 -3.80 -4.90
CA PRO A 6 -24.13 -3.27 -5.41
C PRO A 6 -24.10 -2.82 -6.88
N HIS A 7 -22.92 -2.52 -7.41
CA HIS A 7 -22.74 -2.07 -8.79
C HIS A 7 -22.23 -3.17 -9.73
N LEU A 8 -21.84 -4.35 -9.23
CA LEU A 8 -21.26 -5.39 -10.09
C LEU A 8 -22.23 -5.84 -11.18
N ASP A 9 -23.49 -6.10 -10.83
CA ASP A 9 -24.50 -6.54 -11.80
C ASP A 9 -24.75 -5.48 -12.88
N LYS A 10 -24.76 -4.20 -12.50
CA LYS A 10 -24.90 -3.09 -13.45
C LYS A 10 -23.70 -2.99 -14.38
N VAL A 11 -22.48 -3.16 -13.85
CA VAL A 11 -21.24 -3.18 -14.64
C VAL A 11 -21.26 -4.35 -15.62
N VAL A 12 -21.60 -5.55 -15.16
CA VAL A 12 -21.70 -6.74 -16.03
C VAL A 12 -22.80 -6.55 -17.08
N HIS A 13 -23.94 -5.95 -16.72
CA HIS A 13 -25.03 -5.65 -17.64
C HIS A 13 -24.59 -4.67 -18.74
N TRP A 14 -23.99 -3.54 -18.37
CA TRP A 14 -23.40 -2.59 -19.30
C TRP A 14 -22.37 -3.26 -20.22
N ALA A 15 -21.44 -4.01 -19.63
CA ALA A 15 -20.38 -4.69 -20.36
C ALA A 15 -20.92 -5.73 -21.35
N ARG A 16 -22.03 -6.42 -21.03
CA ARG A 16 -22.69 -7.33 -21.98
C ARG A 16 -23.21 -6.59 -23.21
N GLY A 17 -23.81 -5.42 -23.03
CA GLY A 17 -24.37 -4.59 -24.10
C GLY A 17 -23.32 -3.87 -24.98
N GLU A 18 -22.13 -3.59 -24.45
CA GLU A 18 -21.07 -2.93 -25.20
C GLU A 18 -20.22 -3.94 -25.99
N ALA A 19 -20.23 -3.81 -27.32
CA ALA A 19 -19.57 -4.74 -28.24
C ALA A 19 -18.04 -4.71 -28.14
N ALA A 20 -17.45 -3.56 -27.80
CA ALA A 20 -16.01 -3.40 -27.65
C ALA A 20 -15.45 -4.19 -26.45
N ILE A 21 -16.25 -4.35 -25.40
CA ILE A 21 -15.87 -5.08 -24.17
C ILE A 21 -15.97 -6.58 -24.42
N ARG A 22 -14.88 -7.30 -24.13
CA ARG A 22 -14.77 -8.75 -24.28
C ARG A 22 -14.84 -9.50 -22.96
N ALA A 23 -14.34 -8.91 -21.88
CA ALA A 23 -14.42 -9.49 -20.55
C ALA A 23 -14.48 -8.41 -19.45
N VAL A 24 -14.98 -8.83 -18.28
CA VAL A 24 -14.92 -8.07 -17.03
C VAL A 24 -14.27 -8.97 -15.99
N VAL A 25 -13.19 -8.49 -15.39
CA VAL A 25 -12.48 -9.19 -14.33
C VAL A 25 -12.43 -8.33 -13.09
N ILE A 26 -12.78 -8.92 -11.95
CA ILE A 26 -12.68 -8.29 -10.66
C ILE A 26 -11.34 -8.66 -10.04
N THR A 27 -10.61 -7.67 -9.56
CA THR A 27 -9.35 -7.82 -8.83
C THR A 27 -9.52 -7.26 -7.41
N GLY A 28 -8.42 -7.01 -6.70
CA GLY A 28 -8.48 -6.38 -5.38
C GLY A 28 -9.07 -7.28 -4.30
N SER A 29 -9.66 -6.67 -3.27
CA SER A 29 -10.16 -7.41 -2.09
C SER A 29 -11.31 -8.36 -2.42
N LEU A 30 -12.24 -7.95 -3.30
CA LEU A 30 -13.40 -8.75 -3.70
C LEU A 30 -13.03 -10.04 -4.46
N ALA A 31 -11.86 -10.05 -5.11
CA ALA A 31 -11.34 -11.24 -5.78
C ALA A 31 -10.65 -12.23 -4.83
N ARG A 32 -10.26 -11.77 -3.63
CA ARG A 32 -9.46 -12.54 -2.66
C ARG A 32 -10.31 -13.35 -1.71
N ALA A 33 -9.83 -14.55 -1.38
CA ALA A 33 -10.43 -15.42 -0.36
C ALA A 33 -9.67 -15.33 0.98
N ASP A 34 -9.28 -14.12 1.39
CA ASP A 34 -8.44 -13.86 2.58
C ASP A 34 -9.19 -13.17 3.74
N GLY A 35 -10.51 -13.01 3.61
CA GLY A 35 -11.32 -12.32 4.62
C GLY A 35 -11.00 -10.82 4.74
N SER A 36 -10.45 -10.20 3.69
CA SER A 36 -10.19 -8.76 3.66
C SER A 36 -11.39 -7.90 3.23
N VAL A 37 -12.45 -8.53 2.73
CA VAL A 37 -13.69 -7.86 2.27
C VAL A 37 -14.55 -7.42 3.45
N ASP A 38 -15.05 -6.20 3.36
CA ASP A 38 -16.02 -5.56 4.26
C ASP A 38 -16.99 -4.65 3.48
N ASP A 39 -17.91 -4.00 4.18
CA ASP A 39 -18.92 -3.11 3.59
C ASP A 39 -18.33 -1.85 2.92
N TYR A 40 -17.04 -1.56 3.15
CA TYR A 40 -16.33 -0.41 2.59
C TYR A 40 -15.35 -0.80 1.48
N SER A 41 -15.37 -2.06 1.04
CA SER A 41 -14.49 -2.56 0.00
C SER A 41 -14.92 -2.05 -1.37
N ASP A 42 -13.96 -1.47 -2.09
CA ASP A 42 -14.14 -0.94 -3.45
C ASP A 42 -14.38 -2.07 -4.48
N LEU A 43 -14.98 -1.72 -5.61
CA LEU A 43 -15.03 -2.59 -6.79
C LEU A 43 -13.89 -2.25 -7.76
N ASP A 44 -12.82 -3.03 -7.72
CA ASP A 44 -11.73 -2.99 -8.70
C ASP A 44 -12.13 -3.82 -9.93
N ALA A 45 -12.56 -3.16 -11.01
CA ALA A 45 -13.06 -3.82 -12.24
C ALA A 45 -12.16 -3.54 -13.44
N GLN A 46 -11.49 -4.58 -13.93
CA GLN A 46 -10.81 -4.55 -15.22
C GLN A 46 -11.80 -4.78 -16.36
N ILE A 47 -11.82 -3.84 -17.30
CA ILE A 47 -12.62 -3.87 -18.52
C ILE A 47 -11.71 -4.25 -19.68
N ILE A 48 -11.80 -5.51 -20.12
CA ILE A 48 -10.97 -6.03 -21.20
C ILE A 48 -11.62 -5.67 -22.53
N THR A 49 -10.91 -4.92 -23.37
CA THR A 49 -11.45 -4.35 -24.60
C THR A 49 -10.44 -4.43 -25.74
N ARG A 50 -10.93 -4.34 -26.98
CA ARG A 50 -10.08 -4.16 -28.18
C ARG A 50 -9.87 -2.68 -28.52
N ASP A 51 -10.65 -1.79 -27.89
CA ASP A 51 -10.66 -0.36 -28.17
C ASP A 51 -10.83 0.44 -26.88
N ILE A 52 -9.70 0.68 -26.20
CA ILE A 52 -9.66 1.53 -25.00
C ILE A 52 -10.11 2.96 -25.33
N LYS A 53 -9.75 3.49 -26.50
CA LYS A 53 -10.06 4.89 -26.87
C LYS A 53 -11.56 5.10 -26.95
N ARG A 54 -12.32 4.15 -27.50
CA ARG A 54 -13.79 4.20 -27.51
C ARG A 54 -14.39 4.35 -26.12
N LEU A 55 -13.92 3.58 -25.14
CA LEU A 55 -14.48 3.58 -23.78
C LEU A 55 -14.03 4.76 -22.92
N THR A 56 -12.94 5.41 -23.32
CA THR A 56 -12.30 6.49 -22.55
C THR A 56 -12.51 7.88 -23.15
N ARG A 57 -13.06 7.97 -24.36
CA ARG A 57 -13.35 9.23 -25.04
C ARG A 57 -14.56 9.94 -24.44
N ASP A 58 -15.59 9.19 -24.04
CA ASP A 58 -16.77 9.72 -23.39
C ASP A 58 -17.23 8.80 -22.25
N ASP A 59 -17.84 9.43 -21.25
CA ASP A 59 -18.23 8.77 -20.00
C ASP A 59 -19.76 8.62 -19.89
N SER A 60 -20.49 8.78 -21.00
CA SER A 60 -21.96 8.72 -21.01
C SER A 60 -22.52 7.40 -20.49
N TRP A 61 -21.74 6.33 -20.60
CA TRP A 61 -22.08 5.02 -20.08
C TRP A 61 -22.19 4.98 -18.54
N LEU A 62 -21.55 5.90 -17.82
CA LEU A 62 -21.65 5.99 -16.36
C LEU A 62 -23.08 6.29 -15.89
N ASP A 63 -23.86 7.01 -16.70
CA ASP A 63 -25.25 7.37 -16.38
C ASP A 63 -26.12 6.12 -16.19
N SER A 64 -25.75 4.99 -16.82
CA SER A 64 -26.45 3.72 -16.67
C SER A 64 -26.12 2.98 -15.37
N LEU A 65 -25.02 3.34 -14.71
CA LEU A 65 -24.54 2.69 -13.48
C LEU A 65 -25.11 3.36 -12.23
N GLY A 66 -25.29 4.67 -12.26
CA GLY A 66 -25.91 5.44 -11.19
C GLY A 66 -25.43 6.88 -11.14
N GLU A 67 -25.92 7.62 -10.15
CA GLU A 67 -25.46 8.99 -9.90
C GLU A 67 -24.01 8.98 -9.43
N VAL A 68 -23.15 9.71 -10.12
CA VAL A 68 -21.71 9.84 -9.79
C VAL A 68 -21.51 11.08 -8.92
N TRP A 69 -20.99 10.90 -7.71
CA TRP A 69 -20.60 12.00 -6.81
C TRP A 69 -19.24 12.58 -7.16
N ILE A 70 -18.24 11.73 -7.38
CA ILE A 70 -16.86 12.15 -7.68
C ILE A 70 -16.34 11.35 -8.87
N ARG A 71 -15.68 12.04 -9.79
CA ARG A 71 -14.99 11.45 -10.94
C ARG A 71 -13.63 12.09 -11.11
N PHE A 72 -12.59 11.26 -11.17
CA PHE A 72 -11.27 11.72 -11.59
C PHE A 72 -11.16 11.76 -13.13
N PRO A 73 -10.36 12.68 -13.69
CA PRO A 73 -9.98 12.64 -15.10
C PRO A 73 -9.33 11.30 -15.48
N LEU A 74 -9.32 10.97 -16.78
CA LEU A 74 -8.55 9.80 -17.26
C LEU A 74 -7.10 9.95 -16.82
N ARG A 75 -6.58 8.93 -16.16
CA ARG A 75 -5.15 8.80 -15.96
C ARG A 75 -4.48 8.47 -17.30
N GLN A 76 -3.44 9.24 -17.66
CA GLN A 76 -2.77 9.08 -18.95
C GLN A 76 -1.73 7.95 -18.94
N ASP A 77 -1.17 7.64 -17.76
CA ASP A 77 -0.16 6.62 -17.53
C ASP A 77 -0.74 5.20 -17.52
N ALA A 78 -1.96 5.05 -17.04
CA ALA A 78 -2.76 3.85 -17.16
C ALA A 78 -4.23 4.26 -17.27
N PRO A 79 -5.00 3.73 -18.23
CA PRO A 79 -6.37 4.19 -18.48
C PRO A 79 -7.30 3.73 -17.33
N TYR A 80 -7.32 4.53 -16.28
CA TYR A 80 -8.17 4.35 -15.11
C TYR A 80 -9.28 5.39 -15.04
N ARG A 81 -10.46 4.96 -14.59
CA ARG A 81 -11.57 5.80 -14.15
C ARG A 81 -11.84 5.51 -12.67
N LEU A 82 -11.51 6.47 -11.82
CA LEU A 82 -11.77 6.40 -10.38
C LEU A 82 -13.05 7.16 -10.06
N LEU A 83 -14.01 6.47 -9.46
CA LEU A 83 -15.38 6.96 -9.30
C LEU A 83 -15.88 6.72 -7.89
N TRP A 84 -16.64 7.69 -7.38
CA TRP A 84 -17.55 7.51 -6.26
C TRP A 84 -18.97 7.69 -6.74
N PHE A 85 -19.80 6.67 -6.52
CA PHE A 85 -21.23 6.71 -6.79
C PHE A 85 -22.01 7.13 -5.55
N ALA A 86 -23.24 7.61 -5.78
CA ALA A 86 -24.19 7.88 -4.72
C ALA A 86 -24.41 6.63 -3.84
N GLY A 87 -24.48 6.87 -2.53
CA GLY A 87 -24.48 5.80 -1.53
C GLY A 87 -23.08 5.40 -1.04
N GLY A 88 -22.03 6.08 -1.51
CA GLY A 88 -20.67 5.90 -0.99
C GLY A 88 -19.93 4.69 -1.54
N PHE A 89 -20.29 4.21 -2.73
CA PHE A 89 -19.62 3.07 -3.38
C PHE A 89 -18.52 3.56 -4.31
N LYS A 90 -17.30 3.05 -4.11
CA LYS A 90 -16.16 3.34 -4.97
C LYS A 90 -16.00 2.24 -6.01
N VAL A 91 -15.78 2.65 -7.25
CA VAL A 91 -15.48 1.74 -8.37
C VAL A 91 -14.27 2.28 -9.11
N ASP A 92 -13.26 1.43 -9.25
CA ASP A 92 -12.05 1.72 -10.01
C ASP A 92 -12.09 0.88 -11.29
N PHE A 93 -12.36 1.52 -12.42
CA PHE A 93 -12.28 0.85 -13.72
C PHE A 93 -10.88 0.98 -14.29
N GLN A 94 -10.26 -0.16 -14.61
CA GLN A 94 -9.03 -0.23 -15.39
C GLN A 94 -9.36 -0.75 -16.78
N PHE A 95 -8.99 -0.03 -17.83
CA PHE A 95 -9.16 -0.54 -19.20
C PHE A 95 -7.91 -1.29 -19.63
N VAL A 96 -8.07 -2.53 -20.06
CA VAL A 96 -6.94 -3.41 -20.42
C VAL A 96 -7.13 -3.91 -21.84
N GLN A 97 -6.05 -3.98 -22.62
CA GLN A 97 -6.17 -4.51 -23.97
C GLN A 97 -6.34 -6.03 -23.93
N VAL A 98 -7.12 -6.57 -24.84
CA VAL A 98 -7.25 -8.02 -25.02
C VAL A 98 -5.87 -8.67 -25.22
N ASP A 99 -4.97 -8.01 -25.93
CA ASP A 99 -3.62 -8.52 -26.23
C ASP A 99 -2.79 -8.76 -24.95
N ASP A 100 -2.98 -7.96 -23.89
CA ASP A 100 -2.29 -8.14 -22.61
C ASP A 100 -2.73 -9.45 -21.94
N ILE A 101 -4.02 -9.79 -22.04
CA ILE A 101 -4.57 -11.04 -21.51
C ILE A 101 -4.13 -12.24 -22.34
N LEU A 102 -4.05 -12.09 -23.66
CA LEU A 102 -3.54 -13.14 -24.55
C LEU A 102 -2.06 -13.42 -24.27
N ALA A 103 -1.25 -12.38 -24.10
CA ALA A 103 0.16 -12.53 -23.73
C ALA A 103 0.33 -13.26 -22.39
N MET A 104 -0.47 -12.89 -21.38
CA MET A 104 -0.48 -13.55 -20.07
C MET A 104 -0.87 -15.05 -20.17
N ARG A 105 -1.83 -15.35 -21.05
CA ARG A 105 -2.26 -16.72 -21.31
C ARG A 105 -1.18 -17.53 -22.03
N GLU A 106 -0.51 -16.94 -23.02
CA GLU A 106 0.53 -17.59 -23.80
C GLU A 106 1.79 -17.87 -22.96
N SER A 107 2.18 -16.93 -22.09
CA SER A 107 3.30 -17.13 -21.16
C SER A 107 2.95 -18.09 -20.02
N GLY A 108 1.68 -18.11 -19.59
CA GLY A 108 1.25 -18.79 -18.38
C GLY A 108 1.64 -18.05 -17.09
N GLU A 109 2.22 -16.85 -17.21
CA GLU A 109 2.68 -16.02 -16.10
C GLU A 109 1.63 -14.95 -15.79
N LEU A 110 1.05 -15.01 -14.58
CA LEU A 110 0.10 -14.00 -14.11
C LEU A 110 0.82 -12.69 -13.77
N SER A 111 0.17 -11.55 -14.03
CA SER A 111 0.64 -10.26 -13.50
C SER A 111 0.53 -10.22 -11.96
N ASP A 112 1.23 -9.29 -11.31
CA ASP A 112 1.18 -9.11 -9.86
C ASP A 112 -0.25 -8.94 -9.32
N GLU A 113 -1.10 -8.25 -10.07
CA GLU A 113 -2.51 -8.04 -9.72
C GLU A 113 -3.29 -9.37 -9.73
N TYR A 114 -3.06 -10.21 -10.74
CA TYR A 114 -3.70 -11.51 -10.90
C TYR A 114 -3.13 -12.55 -9.94
N LEU A 115 -1.84 -12.49 -9.63
CA LEU A 115 -1.23 -13.31 -8.58
C LEU A 115 -1.87 -13.05 -7.21
N ARG A 116 -2.36 -11.83 -6.97
CA ARG A 116 -3.05 -11.48 -5.71
C ARG A 116 -4.50 -11.91 -5.66
N GLY A 117 -5.09 -12.39 -6.74
CA GLY A 117 -6.50 -12.73 -6.80
C GLY A 117 -7.21 -12.03 -7.95
N TYR A 118 -7.82 -12.80 -8.84
CA TYR A 118 -8.75 -12.31 -9.85
C TYR A 118 -9.98 -13.23 -9.93
N GLN A 119 -11.11 -12.66 -10.32
CA GLN A 119 -12.35 -13.39 -10.58
C GLN A 119 -13.01 -12.87 -11.85
N VAL A 120 -13.31 -13.78 -12.78
CA VAL A 120 -13.92 -13.44 -14.05
C VAL A 120 -15.43 -13.29 -13.86
N ALA A 121 -15.94 -12.07 -14.03
CA ALA A 121 -17.37 -11.77 -13.92
C ALA A 121 -18.11 -11.88 -15.27
N LEU A 122 -17.40 -11.63 -16.38
CA LEU A 122 -17.89 -11.80 -17.73
C LEU A 122 -16.73 -12.19 -18.64
N ASP A 123 -16.91 -13.18 -19.51
CA ASP A 123 -15.97 -13.52 -20.58
C ASP A 123 -16.76 -13.95 -21.83
N LYS A 124 -16.74 -13.11 -22.86
CA LYS A 124 -17.48 -13.33 -24.11
C LYS A 124 -16.71 -14.18 -25.11
N ASP A 125 -15.39 -14.27 -24.95
CA ASP A 125 -14.47 -14.89 -25.91
C ASP A 125 -13.78 -16.15 -25.37
N GLY A 126 -13.95 -16.46 -24.08
CA GLY A 126 -13.21 -17.54 -23.42
C GLY A 126 -11.73 -17.19 -23.26
N LEU A 127 -11.38 -15.91 -23.08
CA LEU A 127 -10.01 -15.44 -22.89
C LEU A 127 -9.34 -16.08 -21.67
N TYR A 128 -10.12 -16.39 -20.63
CA TYR A 128 -9.60 -16.86 -19.34
C TYR A 128 -9.66 -18.39 -19.16
N ALA A 129 -10.15 -19.14 -20.15
CA ALA A 129 -10.40 -20.58 -20.01
C ALA A 129 -9.16 -21.45 -19.72
N SER A 130 -7.96 -20.95 -20.00
CA SER A 130 -6.68 -21.66 -19.77
C SER A 130 -5.72 -20.90 -18.87
N LEU A 131 -6.15 -19.79 -18.28
CA LEU A 131 -5.31 -19.00 -17.38
C LEU A 131 -5.27 -19.68 -16.00
N PRO A 132 -4.10 -19.84 -15.36
CA PRO A 132 -4.03 -20.49 -14.06
C PRO A 132 -4.79 -19.68 -12.99
N PRO A 133 -5.36 -20.33 -11.96
CA PRO A 133 -5.93 -19.61 -10.83
C PRO A 133 -4.83 -18.85 -10.08
N SER A 134 -5.20 -17.78 -9.39
CA SER A 134 -4.29 -17.11 -8.46
C SER A 134 -3.76 -18.11 -7.42
N PRO A 135 -2.47 -18.05 -7.07
CA PRO A 135 -1.94 -18.88 -6.00
C PRO A 135 -2.63 -18.56 -4.66
N ARG A 136 -2.66 -19.53 -3.75
CA ARG A 136 -3.23 -19.34 -2.41
C ARG A 136 -2.41 -18.37 -1.57
N GLU A 137 -1.11 -18.34 -1.80
CA GLU A 137 -0.13 -17.47 -1.15
C GLU A 137 0.53 -16.58 -2.21
N PHE A 138 0.58 -15.29 -1.93
CA PHE A 138 1.18 -14.32 -2.85
C PHE A 138 2.69 -14.27 -2.63
N PRO A 139 3.52 -14.19 -3.70
CA PRO A 139 4.96 -14.03 -3.56
C PRO A 139 5.30 -12.80 -2.70
N LEU A 140 5.92 -13.01 -1.55
CA LEU A 140 6.37 -11.90 -0.72
C LEU A 140 7.55 -11.20 -1.43
N PRO A 141 7.69 -9.86 -1.32
CA PRO A 141 8.89 -9.15 -1.81
C PRO A 141 10.17 -9.79 -1.28
N ALA A 142 11.35 -9.55 -1.84
CA ALA A 142 12.59 -10.08 -1.23
C ALA A 142 12.82 -9.50 0.18
N LEU A 143 13.62 -10.20 1.01
CA LEU A 143 14.26 -9.58 2.18
C LEU A 143 15.37 -8.62 1.68
N PRO A 144 15.72 -7.56 2.42
CA PRO A 144 16.67 -6.57 1.95
C PRO A 144 18.08 -7.15 1.88
N SER A 145 18.86 -6.68 0.91
CA SER A 145 20.31 -6.75 0.98
C SER A 145 20.86 -5.87 2.13
N GLU A 146 22.09 -6.14 2.55
CA GLU A 146 22.78 -5.33 3.57
C GLU A 146 22.84 -3.85 3.16
N ALA A 147 23.12 -3.58 1.88
CA ALA A 147 23.16 -2.22 1.34
C ALA A 147 21.80 -1.52 1.39
N GLU A 148 20.70 -2.21 1.06
CA GLU A 148 19.36 -1.63 1.12
C GLU A 148 18.93 -1.34 2.56
N LEU A 149 19.21 -2.26 3.49
CA LEU A 149 18.93 -2.07 4.91
C LEU A 149 19.72 -0.87 5.47
N ALA A 150 20.99 -0.74 5.08
CA ALA A 150 21.83 0.38 5.46
C ALA A 150 21.32 1.71 4.89
N THR A 151 20.88 1.73 3.63
CA THR A 151 20.31 2.93 2.99
C THR A 151 19.06 3.41 3.73
N VAL A 152 18.06 2.53 3.93
CA VAL A 152 16.81 2.89 4.62
C VAL A 152 17.07 3.33 6.06
N THR A 153 17.97 2.64 6.76
CA THR A 153 18.33 3.02 8.13
C THR A 153 19.01 4.40 8.15
N ASN A 154 19.91 4.70 7.19
CA ASN A 154 20.55 6.01 7.09
C ASN A 154 19.56 7.12 6.73
N GLU A 155 18.62 6.88 5.81
CA GLU A 155 17.55 7.81 5.44
C GLU A 155 16.68 8.16 6.65
N PHE A 156 16.28 7.16 7.44
CA PHE A 156 15.58 7.37 8.70
C PHE A 156 16.34 8.30 9.65
N TRP A 157 17.62 8.01 9.93
CA TRP A 157 18.42 8.81 10.88
C TRP A 157 18.70 10.22 10.35
N PHE A 158 18.85 10.37 9.03
CA PHE A 158 19.00 11.67 8.38
C PHE A 158 17.74 12.53 8.58
N GLU A 159 16.55 11.97 8.32
CA GLU A 159 15.29 12.70 8.53
C GLU A 159 14.98 12.94 10.01
N ALA A 160 15.38 12.04 10.91
CA ALA A 160 15.20 12.23 12.34
C ALA A 160 15.92 13.48 12.88
N ILE A 161 17.12 13.79 12.35
CA ILE A 161 17.84 15.02 12.68
C ILE A 161 17.05 16.24 12.19
N HIS A 162 16.53 16.21 10.96
CA HIS A 162 15.70 17.30 10.43
C HIS A 162 14.44 17.51 11.27
N VAL A 163 13.71 16.43 11.59
CA VAL A 163 12.50 16.50 12.42
C VAL A 163 12.83 17.16 13.77
N ALA A 164 13.92 16.75 14.44
CA ALA A 164 14.37 17.37 15.69
C ALA A 164 14.61 18.89 15.54
N GLN A 165 15.33 19.31 14.50
CA GLN A 165 15.61 20.73 14.23
C GLN A 165 14.33 21.53 13.95
N PHE A 166 13.40 20.98 13.18
CA PHE A 166 12.13 21.65 12.87
C PHE A 166 11.21 21.76 14.08
N ILE A 167 11.19 20.76 14.98
CA ILE A 167 10.45 20.83 16.25
C ILE A 167 10.95 22.02 17.09
N ARG A 168 12.28 22.20 17.19
CA ARG A 168 12.87 23.33 17.93
C ARG A 168 12.51 24.68 17.35
N ARG A 169 12.54 24.81 16.03
CA ARG A 169 12.19 26.06 15.33
C ARG A 169 10.69 26.36 15.36
N ARG A 170 9.87 25.45 15.90
CA ARG A 170 8.41 25.51 15.88
C ARG A 170 7.84 25.48 14.45
N GLU A 171 8.57 24.88 13.51
CA GLU A 171 8.14 24.65 12.12
C GLU A 171 7.34 23.33 12.02
N PHE A 172 6.26 23.23 12.79
CA PHE A 172 5.56 21.95 13.00
C PHE A 172 4.95 21.35 11.75
N TRP A 173 4.57 22.17 10.76
CA TRP A 173 4.11 21.68 9.47
C TRP A 173 5.19 20.85 8.77
N VAL A 174 6.41 21.41 8.66
CA VAL A 174 7.55 20.74 8.02
C VAL A 174 7.98 19.54 8.85
N ALA A 175 8.03 19.69 10.17
CA ALA A 175 8.35 18.57 11.06
C ALA A 175 7.36 17.40 10.88
N LYS A 176 6.05 17.65 10.78
CA LYS A 176 5.05 16.60 10.54
C LYS A 176 5.17 15.94 9.16
N PHE A 177 5.47 16.73 8.13
CA PHE A 177 5.71 16.19 6.79
C PHE A 177 6.95 15.27 6.76
N ARG A 178 8.06 15.71 7.37
CA ARG A 178 9.29 14.90 7.46
C ARG A 178 9.12 13.69 8.39
N ASP A 179 8.35 13.85 9.47
CA ASP A 179 7.98 12.76 10.35
C ASP A 179 7.10 11.71 9.65
N TRP A 180 6.35 12.08 8.60
CA TRP A 180 5.66 11.11 7.74
C TRP A 180 6.64 10.36 6.84
N THR A 181 7.53 11.04 6.10
CA THR A 181 8.50 10.38 5.23
C THR A 181 9.44 9.46 6.03
N MET A 182 9.85 9.89 7.22
CA MET A 182 10.62 9.06 8.16
C MET A 182 9.84 7.79 8.60
N LYS A 183 8.51 7.85 8.70
CA LYS A 183 7.68 6.66 9.00
C LYS A 183 7.55 5.72 7.83
N GLU A 184 7.72 6.18 6.59
CA GLU A 184 7.76 5.30 5.42
C GLU A 184 9.00 4.38 5.49
N ASP A 185 10.15 4.93 5.89
CA ASP A 185 11.36 4.14 6.17
C ASP A 185 11.15 3.18 7.35
N LEU A 186 10.55 3.67 8.43
CA LEU A 186 10.26 2.85 9.61
C LEU A 186 9.30 1.70 9.27
N LEU A 187 8.29 1.94 8.42
CA LEU A 187 7.38 0.91 7.94
C LEU A 187 8.16 -0.19 7.19
N ARG A 188 9.09 0.17 6.30
CA ARG A 188 9.93 -0.82 5.59
C ARG A 188 10.72 -1.68 6.58
N LEU A 189 11.31 -1.08 7.61
CA LEU A 189 12.02 -1.81 8.67
C LEU A 189 11.08 -2.77 9.40
N ILE A 190 9.86 -2.35 9.73
CA ILE A 190 8.85 -3.18 10.40
C ILE A 190 8.42 -4.35 9.51
N GLU A 191 8.19 -4.11 8.22
CA GLU A 191 7.81 -5.15 7.26
C GLU A 191 8.93 -6.19 7.09
N TRP A 192 10.19 -5.75 6.95
CA TRP A 192 11.33 -6.65 6.88
C TRP A 192 11.51 -7.43 8.18
N HIS A 193 11.37 -6.77 9.33
CA HIS A 193 11.54 -7.40 10.63
C HIS A 193 10.50 -8.49 10.87
N ALA A 194 9.22 -8.22 10.60
CA ALA A 194 8.15 -9.20 10.72
C ALA A 194 8.41 -10.44 9.85
N ARG A 195 8.99 -10.24 8.66
CA ARG A 195 9.30 -11.33 7.72
C ARG A 195 10.58 -12.10 8.05
N ALA A 196 11.59 -11.42 8.59
CA ALA A 196 12.87 -12.03 8.93
C ALA A 196 12.84 -12.77 10.28
N THR A 197 11.99 -12.32 11.21
CA THR A 197 11.92 -12.85 12.59
C THR A 197 10.63 -13.61 12.90
N GLY A 198 9.62 -13.48 12.03
CA GLY A 198 8.33 -14.15 12.17
C GLY A 198 8.44 -15.67 12.08
N LYS A 199 7.54 -16.38 12.77
CA LYS A 199 7.47 -17.85 12.77
C LYS A 199 6.72 -18.42 11.56
N ALA A 200 6.03 -17.59 10.80
CA ALA A 200 5.25 -17.95 9.63
C ALA A 200 5.43 -16.88 8.56
N GLU A 201 5.11 -17.20 7.31
CA GLU A 201 5.06 -16.20 6.25
C GLU A 201 3.99 -15.15 6.58
N VAL A 202 4.42 -13.90 6.69
CA VAL A 202 3.57 -12.76 7.03
C VAL A 202 3.32 -11.93 5.77
N ASN A 203 2.04 -11.74 5.44
CA ASN A 203 1.64 -10.79 4.40
C ASN A 203 1.60 -9.37 4.97
N THR A 204 2.61 -8.57 4.64
CA THR A 204 2.75 -7.17 5.08
C THR A 204 2.12 -6.17 4.11
N TRP A 205 1.62 -6.61 2.96
CA TRP A 205 0.97 -5.75 1.99
C TRP A 205 -0.41 -5.29 2.49
N LEU A 206 -0.84 -4.04 2.33
CA LEU A 206 -0.27 -2.86 1.66
C LEU A 206 -0.18 -1.72 2.68
N LEU A 207 0.90 -0.94 2.67
CA LEU A 207 1.03 0.30 3.44
C LEU A 207 0.75 0.12 4.95
N GLY A 208 1.23 -0.97 5.54
CA GLY A 208 0.98 -1.24 6.96
C GLY A 208 -0.47 -1.63 7.29
N LYS A 209 -1.29 -2.02 6.30
CA LYS A 209 -2.64 -2.52 6.57
C LYS A 209 -2.57 -3.65 7.59
N ARG A 210 -3.35 -3.50 8.68
CA ARG A 210 -3.38 -4.44 9.82
C ARG A 210 -2.03 -4.63 10.52
N ILE A 211 -1.14 -3.63 10.53
CA ILE A 211 0.21 -3.72 11.13
C ILE A 211 0.25 -4.28 12.55
N THR A 212 -0.75 -3.98 13.38
CA THR A 212 -0.84 -4.50 14.76
C THR A 212 -1.18 -5.99 14.87
N GLN A 213 -1.63 -6.61 13.77
CA GLN A 213 -1.94 -8.05 13.72
C GLN A 213 -0.71 -8.88 13.37
N TRP A 214 0.29 -8.28 12.73
CA TRP A 214 1.43 -9.01 12.17
C TRP A 214 2.80 -8.53 12.64
N ALA A 215 2.93 -7.29 13.13
CA ALA A 215 4.15 -6.86 13.80
C ALA A 215 4.24 -7.52 15.20
N ASP A 216 5.47 -7.64 15.74
CA ASP A 216 5.66 -8.11 17.10
C ASP A 216 5.00 -7.17 18.12
N ALA A 217 4.74 -7.70 19.33
CA ALA A 217 3.98 -6.99 20.35
C ALA A 217 4.62 -5.65 20.76
N ASP A 218 5.95 -5.57 20.81
CA ASP A 218 6.66 -4.35 21.19
C ASP A 218 6.56 -3.31 20.07
N THR A 219 6.69 -3.72 18.80
CA THR A 219 6.46 -2.86 17.64
C THR A 219 5.02 -2.35 17.59
N ALA A 220 4.03 -3.23 17.75
CA ALA A 220 2.63 -2.86 17.76
C ALA A 220 2.31 -1.84 18.87
N ALA A 221 2.86 -2.04 20.08
CA ALA A 221 2.72 -1.10 21.18
C ALA A 221 3.38 0.25 20.90
N ALA A 222 4.57 0.26 20.28
CA ALA A 222 5.29 1.49 19.93
C ALA A 222 4.54 2.31 18.86
N ILE A 223 3.99 1.66 17.82
CA ILE A 223 3.24 2.33 16.75
C ILE A 223 2.09 3.17 17.30
N THR A 224 1.39 2.73 18.35
CA THR A 224 0.29 3.53 18.94
C THR A 224 0.76 4.86 19.54
N LYS A 225 2.06 5.03 19.79
CA LYS A 225 2.64 6.16 20.52
C LYS A 225 3.39 7.15 19.65
N ILE A 226 3.58 6.88 18.35
CA ILE A 226 4.38 7.71 17.42
C ILE A 226 3.54 8.71 16.60
N TRP A 227 2.29 8.96 16.98
CA TRP A 227 1.37 9.87 16.31
C TRP A 227 1.11 11.12 17.16
N PRO A 228 2.01 12.12 17.14
CA PRO A 228 1.90 13.28 18.02
C PRO A 228 0.80 14.26 17.56
N ARG A 229 0.16 14.95 18.51
CA ARG A 229 -0.69 16.12 18.20
C ARG A 229 0.16 17.32 17.73
N TRP A 230 -0.49 18.46 17.49
CA TRP A 230 0.18 19.72 17.16
C TRP A 230 0.79 20.37 18.42
N ASP A 231 1.76 19.68 19.03
CA ASP A 231 2.43 20.10 20.25
C ASP A 231 3.89 19.62 20.24
N ALA A 232 4.83 20.50 20.60
CA ALA A 232 6.25 20.15 20.57
C ALA A 232 6.63 19.05 21.58
N ALA A 233 6.00 19.00 22.77
CA ALA A 233 6.33 17.97 23.76
C ALA A 233 5.92 16.59 23.25
N GLU A 234 4.74 16.49 22.65
CA GLU A 234 4.28 15.27 22.01
C GLU A 234 5.12 14.88 20.79
N MET A 235 5.51 15.84 19.95
CA MET A 235 6.36 15.58 18.79
C MET A 235 7.73 15.05 19.20
N TRP A 236 8.35 15.63 20.24
CA TRP A 236 9.59 15.10 20.82
C TRP A 236 9.41 13.70 21.38
N ARG A 237 8.35 13.46 22.16
CA ARG A 237 8.04 12.14 22.71
C ARG A 237 7.90 11.09 21.60
N ALA A 238 7.17 11.42 20.55
CA ALA A 238 6.99 10.52 19.40
C ALA A 238 8.31 10.28 18.66
N LEU A 239 9.11 11.32 18.41
CA LEU A 239 10.43 11.17 17.77
C LEU A 239 11.33 10.23 18.57
N LEU A 240 11.46 10.43 19.89
CA LEU A 240 12.32 9.57 20.73
C LEU A 240 11.87 8.10 20.74
N ILE A 241 10.56 7.83 20.66
CA ILE A 241 10.04 6.46 20.52
C ILE A 241 10.41 5.87 19.15
N GLN A 242 10.33 6.67 18.08
CA GLN A 242 10.73 6.23 16.74
C GLN A 242 12.22 5.92 16.67
N LEU A 243 13.09 6.70 17.33
CA LEU A 243 14.53 6.41 17.39
C LEU A 243 14.81 5.05 18.05
N GLU A 244 14.19 4.79 19.21
CA GLU A 244 14.33 3.52 19.92
C GLU A 244 13.82 2.36 19.06
N LEU A 245 12.67 2.53 18.41
CA LEU A 245 12.08 1.50 17.57
C LEU A 245 12.98 1.20 16.37
N CYS A 246 13.48 2.21 15.64
CA CYS A 246 14.40 2.02 14.54
C CYS A 246 15.67 1.30 15.00
N ARG A 247 16.30 1.74 16.11
CA ARG A 247 17.52 1.13 16.63
C ARG A 247 17.33 -0.34 16.97
N ARG A 248 16.21 -0.68 17.64
CA ARG A 248 15.86 -2.07 17.98
C ARG A 248 15.65 -2.91 16.71
N LEU A 249 14.78 -2.46 15.80
CA LEU A 249 14.46 -3.19 14.57
C LEU A 249 15.69 -3.41 13.69
N SER A 250 16.51 -2.37 13.48
CA SER A 250 17.75 -2.47 12.72
C SER A 250 18.67 -3.51 13.34
N ARG A 251 18.92 -3.48 14.66
CA ARG A 251 19.80 -4.46 15.33
C ARG A 251 19.29 -5.89 15.17
N GLU A 252 17.99 -6.10 15.39
CA GLU A 252 17.36 -7.43 15.28
C GLU A 252 17.39 -7.94 13.84
N LEU A 253 17.16 -7.06 12.85
CA LEU A 253 17.27 -7.39 11.43
C LEU A 253 18.68 -7.79 11.00
N HIS A 254 19.70 -7.01 11.39
CA HIS A 254 21.09 -7.36 11.08
C HIS A 254 21.44 -8.73 11.68
N THR A 255 20.99 -9.00 12.90
CA THR A 255 21.17 -10.32 13.54
C THR A 255 20.46 -11.44 12.78
N ALA A 256 19.20 -11.24 12.41
CA ALA A 256 18.39 -12.24 11.70
C ALA A 256 18.91 -12.53 10.29
N LEU A 257 19.50 -11.53 9.62
CA LEU A 257 20.03 -11.64 8.26
C LEU A 257 21.53 -11.95 8.19
N GLY A 258 22.23 -11.95 9.33
CA GLY A 258 23.67 -12.20 9.41
C GLY A 258 24.55 -11.05 8.90
N PHE A 259 24.10 -9.80 9.06
CA PHE A 259 24.81 -8.58 8.68
C PHE A 259 25.48 -7.90 9.89
N ASP A 260 26.47 -7.06 9.64
CA ASP A 260 27.17 -6.31 10.68
C ASP A 260 26.42 -5.01 11.04
N TYR A 261 26.03 -4.85 12.31
CA TYR A 261 25.32 -3.65 12.76
C TYR A 261 26.25 -2.61 13.37
N ALA A 262 26.39 -1.45 12.71
CA ALA A 262 27.20 -0.32 13.18
C ALA A 262 26.46 0.55 14.24
N GLU A 263 26.21 -0.01 15.43
CA GLU A 263 25.41 0.65 16.49
C GLU A 263 25.97 2.00 16.95
N ALA A 264 27.30 2.16 16.98
CA ALA A 264 27.96 3.35 17.52
C ALA A 264 27.56 4.65 16.80
N LYS A 265 27.38 4.61 15.47
CA LYS A 265 26.97 5.78 14.68
C LYS A 265 25.56 6.25 15.06
N HIS A 266 24.63 5.31 15.23
CA HIS A 266 23.24 5.62 15.56
C HIS A 266 23.11 6.18 16.98
N LEU A 267 23.90 5.67 17.94
CA LEU A 267 23.95 6.21 19.29
C LEU A 267 24.47 7.66 19.35
N GLN A 268 25.45 8.01 18.53
CA GLN A 268 25.95 9.39 18.43
C GLN A 268 24.88 10.35 17.90
N ILE A 269 24.15 9.94 16.85
CA ILE A 269 23.04 10.74 16.30
C ILE A 269 21.91 10.88 17.32
N GLU A 270 21.53 9.78 17.97
CA GLU A 270 20.52 9.79 19.03
C GLU A 270 20.91 10.72 20.18
N GLN A 271 22.17 10.69 20.61
CA GLN A 271 22.69 11.59 21.64
C GLN A 271 22.55 13.06 21.23
N TYR A 272 22.90 13.39 19.98
CA TYR A 272 22.72 14.75 19.46
C TYR A 272 21.24 15.17 19.46
N ILE A 273 20.33 14.31 19.02
CA ILE A 273 18.88 14.60 19.04
C ILE A 273 18.38 14.78 20.48
N ARG A 274 18.86 13.97 21.44
CA ARG A 274 18.49 14.10 22.86
C ARG A 274 19.03 15.39 23.48
N GLN A 275 20.22 15.82 23.10
CA GLN A 275 20.72 17.16 23.45
C GLN A 275 19.79 18.23 22.88
N LEU A 276 19.38 18.09 21.62
CA LEU A 276 18.47 19.05 21.01
C LEU A 276 17.15 19.17 21.78
N TYR A 277 16.61 18.04 22.24
CA TYR A 277 15.41 17.97 23.07
C TYR A 277 15.61 18.63 24.44
N ALA A 278 16.71 18.35 25.13
CA ALA A 278 16.98 18.90 26.46
C ALA A 278 17.03 20.44 26.44
N GLU A 279 17.75 21.02 25.48
CA GLU A 279 17.85 22.47 25.31
C GLU A 279 16.50 23.13 24.94
N ASP A 280 15.60 22.41 24.25
CA ASP A 280 14.24 22.89 23.93
C ASP A 280 13.31 22.87 25.15
N ALA A 281 13.56 21.99 26.11
CA ALA A 281 12.81 21.92 27.37
C ALA A 281 13.20 23.06 28.33
N GLU A 282 14.46 23.50 28.30
CA GLU A 282 14.98 24.61 29.11
C GLU A 282 14.52 26.00 28.64
N THR A 283 14.04 26.10 27.39
CA THR A 283 13.59 27.36 26.76
C THR A 283 12.06 27.58 26.85
N ARG A 284 11.36 26.76 27.64
CA ARG A 284 9.91 26.89 27.96
C ARG A 284 9.70 27.53 29.32
#